data_AF-A0A316K2X4-F1
#
_entry.id   AF-A0A316K2X4-F1
#
_cell.length_a   1.000
_cell.length_b   1.000
_cell.length_c   1.000
_cell.angle_alpha   90.00
_cell.angle_beta   90.00
_cell.angle_gamma   90.00
#
_symmetry.space_group_name_H-M   'P 1'
#
loop_
_entity.id
_entity.type
_entity.pdbx_description
1 polymer ?
#
loop_
_entity_poly.entity_id
_entity_poly.type
_entity_poly.pdbx_seq_one_letter_code
_entity_poly.pdbx_strand_id
1 'polypeptide(L)'
;MRKILAFLFLGAVLASCGSDYTTDKDEALELKKEQTEELKSYYEEALEIETDFVADEKEILADYGGKEENLIKKAQTKDEDALDALEDLRNLELDKSAALRELDLERVDFDNALRRSISDIKKINDEKDIKSWLKAIEAEDKIQRDLREAHVKKISKLRKD
;
A
#
# COMPACT_ATOMS: atom_id res chain seq x y z
N MET A 1 14.67 22.43 -18.23
CA MET A 1 15.57 22.47 -17.05
C MET A 1 14.93 21.65 -15.95
N ARG A 2 15.39 20.41 -15.75
CA ARG A 2 14.87 19.49 -14.73
C ARG A 2 15.42 19.90 -13.36
N LYS A 3 14.53 20.24 -12.42
CA LYS A 3 14.90 20.44 -11.02
C LYS A 3 14.90 19.08 -10.34
N ILE A 4 16.08 18.54 -10.09
CA ILE A 4 16.27 17.36 -9.24
C ILE A 4 15.99 17.83 -7.81
N LEU A 5 14.82 17.48 -7.27
CA LEU A 5 14.60 17.54 -5.82
C LEU A 5 15.33 16.35 -5.21
N ALA A 6 16.44 16.64 -4.55
CA ALA A 6 17.14 15.69 -3.71
C ALA A 6 16.28 15.38 -2.47
N PHE A 7 15.64 14.22 -2.45
CA PHE A 7 15.11 13.64 -1.22
C PHE A 7 16.29 13.14 -0.37
N LEU A 8 16.64 13.93 0.64
CA LEU A 8 17.49 13.49 1.74
C LEU A 8 16.64 12.55 2.62
N PHE A 9 16.63 11.26 2.28
CA PHE A 9 16.31 10.22 3.25
C PHE A 9 17.40 10.23 4.32
N LEU A 10 17.17 10.98 5.39
CA LEU A 10 17.99 10.93 6.59
C LEU A 10 17.77 9.55 7.21
N GLY A 11 18.70 8.65 6.93
CA GLY A 11 18.73 7.31 7.49
C GLY A 11 18.70 7.35 9.01
N ALA A 12 17.55 7.00 9.59
CA ALA A 12 17.56 6.21 10.79
C ALA A 12 17.92 4.78 10.34
N VAL A 13 19.09 4.33 10.76
CA VAL A 13 19.48 2.93 10.68
C VAL A 13 18.48 2.14 11.51
N LEU A 14 17.38 1.70 10.88
CA LEU A 14 16.60 0.58 11.39
C LEU A 14 17.54 -0.60 11.29
N ALA A 15 18.05 -1.03 12.45
CA ALA A 15 18.79 -2.26 12.54
C ALA A 15 17.89 -3.35 11.97
N SER A 16 18.21 -3.82 10.77
CA SER A 16 17.60 -5.01 10.20
C SER A 16 17.99 -6.21 11.07
N CYS A 17 17.17 -6.52 12.06
CA CYS A 17 17.07 -7.83 12.70
C CYS A 17 15.59 -8.16 12.60
N GLY A 18 15.21 -8.90 11.56
CA GLY A 18 14.83 -10.28 11.79
C GLY A 18 13.31 -10.37 11.82
N SER A 19 12.76 -11.47 11.33
CA SER A 19 11.32 -11.74 11.43
C SER A 19 10.96 -11.99 12.91
N ASP A 20 10.86 -10.93 13.71
CA ASP A 20 11.03 -11.10 15.14
C ASP A 20 9.68 -11.30 15.83
N TYR A 21 9.19 -12.52 15.68
CA TYR A 21 8.25 -13.09 16.63
C TYR A 21 8.81 -12.90 18.03
N THR A 22 8.05 -12.18 18.87
CA THR A 22 8.32 -12.04 20.29
C THR A 22 7.13 -12.50 21.13
N THR A 23 7.42 -12.90 22.37
CA THR A 23 6.43 -13.09 23.45
C THR A 23 6.53 -11.99 24.51
N ASP A 24 7.45 -11.03 24.35
CA ASP A 24 7.59 -9.87 25.22
C ASP A 24 6.56 -8.79 24.83
N LYS A 25 5.93 -8.21 25.85
CA LYS A 25 4.83 -7.24 25.65
C LYS A 25 5.35 -5.90 25.18
N ASP A 26 6.44 -5.43 25.77
CA ASP A 26 6.97 -4.10 25.48
C ASP A 26 7.60 -4.11 24.08
N GLU A 27 8.34 -5.16 23.74
CA GLU A 27 8.87 -5.38 22.39
C GLU A 27 7.75 -5.48 21.34
N ALA A 28 6.69 -6.28 21.58
CA ALA A 28 5.57 -6.36 20.64
C ALA A 28 4.84 -5.02 20.44
N LEU A 29 4.81 -4.16 21.45
CA LEU A 29 4.24 -2.83 21.32
C LEU A 29 5.16 -1.88 20.53
N GLU A 30 6.47 -2.00 20.67
CA GLU A 30 7.44 -1.26 19.87
C GLU A 30 7.36 -1.65 18.39
N LEU A 31 7.36 -2.95 18.09
CA LEU A 31 7.16 -3.47 16.73
C LEU A 31 5.81 -3.00 16.13
N LYS A 32 4.76 -2.91 16.95
CA LYS A 32 3.46 -2.37 16.50
C LYS A 32 3.52 -0.90 16.13
N LYS A 33 4.30 -0.09 16.84
CA LYS A 33 4.50 1.33 16.51
C LYS A 33 5.34 1.48 15.25
N GLU A 34 6.38 0.67 15.10
CA GLU A 34 7.17 0.59 13.87
C GLU A 34 6.28 0.26 12.66
N GLN A 35 5.44 -0.77 12.77
CA GLN A 35 4.43 -1.10 11.74
C GLN A 35 3.54 0.09 11.39
N THR A 36 3.11 0.87 12.38
CA THR A 36 2.28 2.07 12.17
C THR A 36 3.04 3.18 11.43
N GLU A 37 4.31 3.36 11.73
CA GLU A 37 5.16 4.35 11.05
C GLU A 37 5.45 3.93 9.60
N GLU A 38 5.80 2.67 9.35
CA GLU A 38 6.01 2.10 8.02
C GLU A 38 4.74 2.15 7.15
N LEU A 39 3.56 2.03 7.76
CA LEU A 39 2.30 2.20 7.05
C LEU A 39 2.15 3.58 6.41
N LYS A 40 2.85 4.61 6.88
CA LYS A 40 2.80 5.94 6.26
C LYS A 40 3.49 5.95 4.90
N SER A 41 4.73 5.47 4.81
CA SER A 41 5.46 5.38 3.54
C SER A 41 4.76 4.41 2.59
N TYR A 42 4.29 3.27 3.09
CA TYR A 42 3.48 2.32 2.30
C TYR A 42 2.30 3.02 1.58
N TYR A 43 1.52 3.84 2.29
CA TYR A 43 0.36 4.51 1.68
C TYR A 43 0.73 5.70 0.78
N GLU A 44 1.94 6.24 0.93
CA GLU A 44 2.49 7.26 0.02
C GLU A 44 2.92 6.60 -1.29
N GLU A 45 3.68 5.52 -1.24
CA GLU A 45 4.14 4.76 -2.41
C GLU A 45 2.95 4.14 -3.17
N ALA A 46 2.00 3.53 -2.45
CA ALA A 46 0.78 3.00 -3.08
C ALA A 46 -0.05 4.10 -3.79
N LEU A 47 0.00 5.34 -3.29
CA LEU A 47 -0.69 6.46 -3.92
C LEU A 47 0.06 6.96 -5.16
N GLU A 48 1.39 6.96 -5.14
CA GLU A 48 2.23 7.29 -6.29
C GLU A 48 1.95 6.31 -7.45
N ILE A 49 2.00 5.00 -7.18
CA ILE A 49 1.65 3.95 -8.16
C ILE A 49 0.26 4.19 -8.78
N GLU A 50 -0.74 4.50 -7.95
CA GLU A 50 -2.09 4.77 -8.44
C GLU A 50 -2.16 6.06 -9.26
N THR A 51 -1.39 7.09 -8.89
CA THR A 51 -1.35 8.38 -9.58
C THR A 51 -0.76 8.24 -10.97
N ASP A 52 0.37 7.53 -11.08
CA ASP A 52 1.02 7.26 -12.37
C ASP A 52 0.10 6.43 -13.28
N PHE A 53 -0.51 5.38 -12.73
CA PHE A 53 -1.50 4.58 -13.47
C PHE A 53 -2.65 5.43 -14.03
N VAL A 54 -3.25 6.30 -13.21
CA VAL A 54 -4.41 7.12 -13.66
C VAL A 54 -3.97 8.13 -14.73
N ALA A 55 -2.75 8.66 -14.63
CA ALA A 55 -2.21 9.56 -15.65
C ALA A 55 -2.04 8.85 -17.00
N ASP A 56 -1.41 7.67 -16.99
CA ASP A 56 -1.13 6.89 -18.21
C ASP A 56 -2.42 6.29 -18.79
N GLU A 57 -3.34 5.80 -17.95
CA GLU A 57 -4.66 5.32 -18.36
C GLU A 57 -5.43 6.43 -19.11
N LYS A 58 -5.35 7.67 -18.61
CA LYS A 58 -6.00 8.82 -19.24
C LYS A 58 -5.40 9.15 -20.60
N GLU A 59 -4.08 9.01 -20.76
CA GLU A 59 -3.41 9.20 -22.05
C GLU A 59 -3.84 8.14 -23.06
N ILE A 60 -3.82 6.86 -22.68
CA ILE A 60 -4.23 5.74 -23.55
C ILE A 60 -5.70 5.89 -23.97
N LEU A 61 -6.58 6.28 -23.04
CA LEU A 61 -8.02 6.39 -23.30
C LEU A 61 -8.44 7.71 -23.97
N ALA A 62 -7.54 8.67 -24.19
CA ALA A 62 -7.87 10.00 -24.69
C ALA A 62 -8.62 9.95 -26.03
N ASP A 63 -8.11 9.16 -26.99
CA ASP A 63 -8.70 9.01 -28.32
C ASP A 63 -10.00 8.20 -28.33
N TYR A 64 -10.28 7.51 -27.22
CA TYR A 64 -11.46 6.67 -27.02
C TYR A 64 -12.50 7.37 -26.12
N GLY A 65 -12.43 8.70 -26.00
CA GLY A 65 -13.37 9.50 -25.20
C GLY A 65 -13.25 9.25 -23.70
N GLY A 66 -12.07 8.86 -23.23
CA GLY A 66 -11.76 8.61 -21.83
C GLY A 66 -12.45 7.38 -21.26
N LYS A 67 -12.85 6.42 -22.10
CA LYS A 67 -13.60 5.23 -21.67
C LYS A 67 -13.08 3.97 -22.30
N GLU A 68 -12.66 3.03 -21.47
CA GLU A 68 -12.26 1.68 -21.88
C GLU A 68 -13.34 0.98 -22.74
N GLU A 69 -14.63 1.17 -22.44
CA GLU A 69 -15.72 0.58 -23.23
C GLU A 69 -15.66 0.99 -24.71
N ASN A 70 -15.28 2.23 -25.00
CA ASN A 70 -15.17 2.72 -26.38
C ASN A 70 -13.94 2.13 -27.07
N LEU A 71 -12.81 2.01 -26.36
CA LEU A 71 -11.61 1.32 -26.81
C LEU A 71 -11.94 -0.13 -27.18
N ILE A 72 -12.62 -0.86 -26.29
CA ILE A 72 -13.04 -2.24 -26.54
C ILE A 72 -13.94 -2.34 -27.78
N LYS A 73 -14.94 -1.46 -27.91
CA LYS A 73 -15.83 -1.44 -29.09
C LYS A 73 -15.05 -1.21 -30.39
N LYS A 74 -14.03 -0.36 -30.36
CA LYS A 74 -13.19 -0.07 -31.52
C LYS A 74 -12.26 -1.25 -31.84
N ALA A 75 -11.61 -1.83 -30.84
CA ALA A 75 -10.77 -3.04 -30.96
C ALA A 75 -11.57 -4.25 -31.51
N GLN A 76 -12.85 -4.38 -31.15
CA GLN A 76 -13.74 -5.42 -31.70
C GLN A 76 -13.90 -5.33 -33.23
N THR A 77 -13.75 -4.14 -33.81
CA THR A 77 -13.78 -3.94 -35.26
C THR A 77 -12.47 -4.31 -35.97
N LYS A 78 -11.48 -4.84 -35.23
CA LYS A 78 -10.12 -5.16 -35.74
C LYS A 78 -9.37 -3.94 -36.25
N ASP A 79 -9.63 -2.79 -35.64
CA ASP A 79 -8.87 -1.57 -35.85
C ASP A 79 -7.50 -1.75 -35.15
N GLU A 80 -6.41 -1.61 -35.91
CA GLU A 80 -5.05 -1.91 -35.43
C GLU A 80 -4.64 -0.99 -34.28
N ASP A 81 -4.82 0.32 -34.42
CA ASP A 81 -4.51 1.31 -33.38
C ASP A 81 -5.27 1.03 -32.06
N ALA A 82 -6.53 0.57 -32.14
CA ALA A 82 -7.31 0.21 -30.97
C ALA A 82 -6.94 -1.14 -30.34
N LEU A 83 -6.37 -2.06 -31.11
CA LEU A 83 -5.81 -3.30 -30.55
C LEU A 83 -4.50 -3.00 -29.81
N ASP A 84 -3.65 -2.16 -30.38
CA ASP A 84 -2.39 -1.73 -29.77
C ASP A 84 -2.65 -0.95 -28.47
N ALA A 85 -3.56 0.04 -28.50
CA ALA A 85 -3.95 0.77 -27.29
C ALA A 85 -4.60 -0.11 -26.21
N LEU A 86 -5.31 -1.17 -26.60
CA LEU A 86 -5.85 -2.15 -25.65
C LEU A 86 -4.74 -3.00 -25.03
N GLU A 87 -3.73 -3.39 -25.81
CA GLU A 87 -2.55 -4.07 -25.29
C GLU A 87 -1.80 -3.20 -24.29
N ASP A 88 -1.56 -1.92 -24.61
CA ASP A 88 -0.93 -0.95 -23.71
C ASP A 88 -1.71 -0.80 -22.41
N LEU A 89 -3.04 -0.68 -22.47
CA LEU A 89 -3.88 -0.58 -21.28
C LEU A 89 -3.76 -1.85 -20.41
N ARG A 90 -3.75 -3.04 -21.01
CA ARG A 90 -3.61 -4.29 -20.23
C ARG A 90 -2.23 -4.45 -19.61
N ASN A 91 -1.18 -4.05 -20.32
CA ASN A 91 0.16 -4.06 -19.77
C ASN A 91 0.28 -3.07 -18.59
N LEU A 92 -0.29 -1.86 -18.72
CA LEU A 92 -0.35 -0.88 -17.64
C LEU A 92 -1.09 -1.41 -16.40
N GLU A 93 -2.24 -2.07 -16.58
CA GLU A 93 -2.99 -2.71 -15.48
C GLU A 93 -2.18 -3.81 -14.79
N LEU A 94 -1.47 -4.64 -15.57
CA LEU A 94 -0.62 -5.71 -15.05
C LEU A 94 0.58 -5.15 -14.28
N ASP A 95 1.24 -4.11 -14.79
CA ASP A 95 2.39 -3.47 -14.16
C ASP A 95 2.01 -2.82 -12.84
N LYS A 96 0.89 -2.10 -12.80
CA LYS A 96 0.32 -1.59 -11.54
C LYS A 96 0.07 -2.72 -10.55
N SER A 97 -0.57 -3.81 -11.00
CA SER A 97 -0.87 -4.94 -10.12
C SER A 97 0.41 -5.60 -9.60
N ALA A 98 1.47 -5.65 -10.39
CA ALA A 98 2.77 -6.17 -9.98
C ALA A 98 3.43 -5.26 -8.95
N ALA A 99 3.46 -3.95 -9.19
CA ALA A 99 4.06 -2.97 -8.28
C ALA A 99 3.36 -2.94 -6.90
N LEU A 100 2.02 -2.91 -6.88
CA LEU A 100 1.26 -2.98 -5.62
C LEU A 100 1.51 -4.30 -4.88
N ARG A 101 1.65 -5.41 -5.59
CA ARG A 101 1.94 -6.71 -4.99
C ARG A 101 3.36 -6.76 -4.42
N GLU A 102 4.34 -6.19 -5.09
CA GLU A 102 5.71 -6.09 -4.59
C GLU A 102 5.74 -5.32 -3.29
N LEU A 103 5.11 -4.13 -3.27
CA LEU A 103 4.96 -3.31 -2.08
C LEU A 103 4.25 -4.05 -0.92
N ASP A 104 3.20 -4.83 -1.21
CA ASP A 104 2.54 -5.67 -0.21
C ASP A 104 3.49 -6.73 0.36
N LEU A 105 4.32 -7.36 -0.48
CA LEU A 105 5.18 -8.48 -0.09
C LEU A 105 6.31 -8.06 0.85
N GLU A 106 6.80 -6.82 0.77
CA GLU A 106 7.88 -6.28 1.61
C GLU A 106 7.60 -6.39 3.12
N ARG A 107 6.31 -6.40 3.49
CA ARG A 107 5.84 -6.36 4.88
C ARG A 107 5.18 -7.64 5.36
N VAL A 108 4.88 -8.59 4.47
CA VAL A 108 4.04 -9.77 4.79
C VAL A 108 4.60 -10.58 5.95
N ASP A 109 5.91 -10.83 5.97
CA ASP A 109 6.52 -11.69 6.99
C ASP A 109 6.54 -11.00 8.35
N PHE A 110 6.90 -9.72 8.39
CA PHE A 110 6.87 -8.90 9.60
C PHE A 110 5.44 -8.79 10.18
N ASP A 111 4.47 -8.43 9.34
CA ASP A 111 3.07 -8.31 9.75
C ASP A 111 2.52 -9.65 10.28
N ASN A 112 2.90 -10.77 9.66
CA ASN A 112 2.50 -12.10 10.10
C ASN A 112 3.14 -12.50 11.43
N ALA A 113 4.43 -12.22 11.62
CA ALA A 113 5.14 -12.47 12.87
C ALA A 113 4.52 -11.66 14.01
N LEU A 114 4.37 -10.35 13.84
CA LEU A 114 3.77 -9.46 14.84
C LEU A 114 2.33 -9.86 15.18
N ARG A 115 1.52 -10.24 14.18
CA ARG A 115 0.15 -10.74 14.42
C ARG A 115 0.16 -11.99 15.31
N ARG A 116 1.11 -12.91 15.09
CA ARG A 116 1.27 -14.12 15.92
C ARG A 116 1.74 -13.76 17.32
N SER A 117 2.73 -12.89 17.47
CA SER A 117 3.21 -12.37 18.75
C SER A 117 2.09 -11.79 19.59
N ILE A 118 1.32 -10.85 19.03
CA ILE A 118 0.18 -10.24 19.71
C ILE A 118 -0.87 -11.30 20.10
N SER A 119 -1.13 -12.27 19.22
CA SER A 119 -2.07 -13.36 19.50
C SER A 119 -1.62 -14.25 20.66
N ASP A 120 -0.34 -14.62 20.70
CA ASP A 120 0.17 -15.54 21.72
C ASP A 120 0.35 -14.82 23.06
N ILE A 121 0.79 -13.57 23.08
CA ILE A 121 0.81 -12.72 24.29
C ILE A 121 -0.57 -12.67 24.95
N LYS A 122 -1.64 -12.52 24.14
CA LYS A 122 -3.03 -12.55 24.63
C LYS A 122 -3.44 -13.89 25.24
N LYS A 123 -2.88 -15.01 24.77
CA LYS A 123 -3.22 -16.35 25.26
C LYS A 123 -2.47 -16.74 26.53
N ILE A 124 -1.22 -16.29 26.66
CA ILE A 124 -0.33 -16.70 27.77
C ILE A 124 -0.45 -15.80 29.01
N ASN A 125 -1.12 -14.65 28.90
CA ASN A 125 -1.34 -13.73 30.02
C ASN A 125 -2.82 -13.61 30.37
N ASP A 126 -3.11 -13.36 31.65
CA ASP A 126 -4.45 -12.96 32.07
C ASP A 126 -4.78 -11.55 31.54
N GLU A 127 -6.01 -11.36 31.07
CA GLU A 127 -6.46 -10.09 30.47
C GLU A 127 -6.24 -8.89 31.41
N LYS A 128 -6.39 -9.09 32.72
CA LYS A 128 -6.17 -8.05 33.74
C LYS A 128 -4.73 -7.53 33.74
N ASP A 129 -3.76 -8.41 33.46
CA ASP A 129 -2.32 -8.12 33.53
C ASP A 129 -1.79 -7.46 32.24
N ILE A 130 -2.57 -7.55 31.16
CA ILE A 130 -2.24 -6.95 29.86
C ILE A 130 -3.19 -5.84 29.45
N LYS A 131 -4.10 -5.42 30.33
CA LYS A 131 -5.15 -4.43 30.01
C LYS A 131 -4.60 -3.11 29.48
N SER A 132 -3.51 -2.59 30.06
CA SER A 132 -2.87 -1.35 29.60
C SER A 132 -2.21 -1.54 28.23
N TRP A 133 -1.52 -2.66 28.04
CA TRP A 133 -0.88 -3.03 26.79
C TRP A 133 -1.90 -3.20 25.65
N LEU A 134 -3.04 -3.87 25.90
CA LEU A 134 -4.13 -4.02 24.93
C LEU A 134 -4.67 -2.67 24.44
N LYS A 135 -4.83 -1.70 25.36
CA LYS A 135 -5.25 -0.34 25.00
C LYS A 135 -4.23 0.38 24.12
N ALA A 136 -2.93 0.14 24.34
CA ALA A 136 -1.88 0.71 23.52
C ALA A 136 -1.89 0.11 22.11
N ILE A 137 -2.03 -1.21 21.99
CA ILE A 137 -2.22 -1.88 20.69
C ILE A 137 -3.46 -1.34 19.96
N GLU A 138 -4.58 -1.17 20.66
CA GLU A 138 -5.81 -0.63 20.07
C GLU A 138 -5.66 0.82 19.59
N ALA A 139 -4.88 1.64 20.29
CA ALA A 139 -4.56 2.99 19.87
C ALA A 139 -3.78 3.00 18.55
N GLU A 140 -2.79 2.12 18.40
CA GLU A 140 -2.06 1.94 17.14
C GLU A 140 -2.97 1.42 16.03
N ASP A 141 -3.80 0.40 16.29
CA ASP A 141 -4.78 -0.10 15.32
C ASP A 141 -5.73 1.01 14.83
N LYS A 142 -6.09 1.96 15.69
CA LYS A 142 -6.90 3.12 15.29
C LYS A 142 -6.14 4.03 14.32
N ILE A 143 -4.86 4.33 14.60
CA ILE A 143 -4.03 5.14 13.69
C ILE A 143 -3.91 4.46 12.33
N GLN A 144 -3.65 3.15 12.31
CA GLN A 144 -3.53 2.38 11.07
C GLN A 144 -4.84 2.39 10.25
N ARG A 145 -6.01 2.32 10.90
CA ARG A 145 -7.32 2.49 10.23
C ARG A 145 -7.48 3.90 9.65
N ASP A 146 -7.13 4.93 10.40
CA ASP A 146 -7.24 6.32 9.95
C ASP A 146 -6.34 6.58 8.73
N LEU A 147 -5.12 6.02 8.71
CA LEU A 147 -4.21 6.05 7.56
C LEU A 147 -4.82 5.38 6.32
N ARG A 148 -5.38 4.18 6.48
CA ARG A 148 -6.06 3.45 5.40
C ARG A 148 -7.21 4.26 4.82
N GLU A 149 -8.06 4.81 5.67
CA GLU A 149 -9.19 5.62 5.23
C GLU A 149 -8.76 6.87 4.48
N ALA A 150 -7.69 7.53 4.94
CA ALA A 150 -7.13 8.68 4.25
C ALA A 150 -6.63 8.31 2.85
N HIS A 151 -5.89 7.21 2.72
CA HIS A 151 -5.42 6.70 1.44
C HIS A 151 -6.59 6.36 0.49
N VAL A 152 -7.59 5.60 0.95
CA VAL A 152 -8.80 5.27 0.16
C VAL A 152 -9.52 6.53 -0.32
N LYS A 153 -9.64 7.56 0.53
CA LYS A 153 -10.23 8.85 0.15
C LYS A 153 -9.42 9.57 -0.93
N LYS A 154 -8.08 9.49 -0.91
CA LYS A 154 -7.21 10.07 -1.94
C LYS A 154 -7.39 9.34 -3.27
N ILE A 155 -7.33 8.01 -3.30
CA ILE A 155 -7.59 7.20 -4.52
C ILE A 155 -8.97 7.50 -5.10
N SER A 156 -10.01 7.56 -4.26
CA SER A 156 -11.36 7.85 -4.73
C SER A 156 -11.52 9.23 -5.36
N LYS A 157 -10.70 10.22 -4.98
CA LYS A 157 -10.71 11.55 -5.60
C LYS A 157 -9.96 11.51 -6.92
N LEU A 158 -8.78 10.89 -6.92
CA LEU A 158 -7.94 10.72 -8.11
C LEU A 158 -8.72 10.10 -9.29
N ARG A 159 -9.50 9.04 -9.05
CA ARG A 159 -10.29 8.37 -10.11
C ARG A 159 -11.56 9.13 -10.55
N LYS A 160 -11.89 10.25 -9.90
CA LYS A 160 -13.04 11.10 -10.28
C LYS A 160 -12.63 12.31 -11.13
N ASP A 161 -11.33 12.60 -11.20
CA ASP A 161 -10.73 13.71 -11.94
C ASP A 161 -10.27 13.28 -13.35
#